data_AF-A0A7J4VAW8-F1
#
_entry.id   AF-A0A7J4VAW8-F1
#
_cell.length_a   1.000
_cell.length_b   1.000
_cell.length_c   1.000
_cell.angle_alpha   90.00
_cell.angle_beta   90.00
_cell.angle_gamma   90.00
#
_symmetry.space_group_name_H-M   'P 1'
#
loop_
_entity.id
_entity.type
_entity.pdbx_description
1 polymer ?
#
loop_
_entity_poly.entity_id
_entity_poly.type
_entity_poly.pdbx_seq_one_letter_code
_entity_poly.pdbx_strand_id
1 'polypeptide(L)'
;NPAFSFAVNEYTDQEKYSYKVSDGVNSLKEGKGSFIDLSQIMNDAQNVGKMLKVEGFYNDSRMTYTDPVSGNPVTASWDITIQKPGLGDFSGWATLSDKESENEAPWYISVDNQASRQFLFGYFGNTANGFVFAAPKFNQLRVTSEPDNFIQSVSQAKKGLFPVVEIVVNPAFLDAMAIGSDEAIRLTIQFTTQFGEKVVKKYRANVIK
;
A
#
# COMPACT_ATOMS: atom_id res chain seq x y z
N ASN A 1 -5.48 -10.89 13.67
CA ASN A 1 -4.59 -10.06 14.51
C ASN A 1 -3.20 -10.63 14.43
N PRO A 2 -2.23 -9.88 13.90
CA PRO A 2 -0.85 -10.33 13.88
C PRO A 2 -0.33 -10.44 15.33
N ALA A 3 0.28 -11.58 15.64
CA ALA A 3 0.83 -11.85 16.95
C ALA A 3 2.17 -12.58 16.83
N PHE A 4 3.01 -12.39 17.83
CA PHE A 4 4.23 -13.15 18.01
C PHE A 4 4.18 -13.82 19.37
N SER A 5 4.57 -15.09 19.44
CA SER A 5 4.65 -15.80 20.71
C SER A 5 5.93 -16.60 20.77
N PHE A 6 6.51 -16.66 21.95
CA PHE A 6 7.69 -17.47 22.22
C PHE A 6 7.48 -18.27 23.51
N ALA A 7 8.09 -19.44 23.58
CA ALA A 7 8.22 -20.25 24.79
C ALA A 7 9.34 -21.23 24.51
N VAL A 8 10.16 -21.52 25.51
CA VAL A 8 11.31 -22.43 25.34
C VAL A 8 11.35 -23.42 26.50
N ASN A 9 12.03 -24.54 26.29
CA ASN A 9 12.03 -25.66 27.23
C ASN A 9 12.73 -25.32 28.55
N GLU A 10 13.68 -24.39 28.53
CA GLU A 10 14.51 -23.98 29.66
C GLU A 10 13.72 -23.20 30.73
N TYR A 11 12.55 -22.64 30.38
CA TYR A 11 11.77 -21.77 31.25
C TYR A 11 10.30 -22.19 31.31
N THR A 12 9.90 -22.76 32.44
CA THR A 12 8.59 -23.43 32.60
C THR A 12 7.49 -22.53 33.17
N ASP A 13 7.85 -21.49 33.90
CA ASP A 13 6.92 -20.59 34.58
C ASP A 13 6.52 -19.42 33.66
N GLN A 14 5.28 -19.42 33.17
CA GLN A 14 4.79 -18.43 32.22
C GLN A 14 4.69 -17.00 32.80
N GLU A 15 4.53 -16.85 34.12
CA GLU A 15 4.34 -15.53 34.74
C GLU A 15 5.61 -14.69 34.76
N LYS A 16 6.76 -15.35 34.62
CA LYS A 16 8.09 -14.73 34.64
C LYS A 16 8.55 -14.23 33.28
N TYR A 17 7.83 -14.56 32.22
CA TYR A 17 8.13 -14.06 30.89
C TYR A 17 7.78 -12.58 30.76
N SER A 18 8.60 -11.86 30.01
CA SER A 18 8.29 -10.52 29.52
C SER A 18 8.96 -10.29 28.17
N TYR A 19 8.55 -9.24 27.47
CA TYR A 19 9.07 -8.92 26.15
C TYR A 19 9.27 -7.43 25.96
N LYS A 20 10.12 -7.11 24.98
CA LYS A 20 10.30 -5.79 24.42
C LYS A 20 10.31 -5.86 22.90
N VAL A 21 9.63 -4.92 22.26
CA VAL A 21 9.71 -4.67 20.82
C VAL A 21 10.32 -3.30 20.61
N SER A 22 11.37 -3.19 19.81
CA SER A 22 12.06 -1.93 19.52
C SER A 22 12.37 -1.77 18.03
N ASP A 23 12.64 -0.55 17.59
CA ASP A 23 13.22 -0.26 16.26
C ASP A 23 14.75 -0.12 16.30
N GLY A 24 15.39 -0.63 17.37
CA GLY A 24 16.82 -0.49 17.64
C GLY A 24 17.20 0.78 18.41
N VAL A 25 16.34 1.80 18.42
CA VAL A 25 16.56 3.05 19.17
C VAL A 25 15.48 3.24 20.23
N ASN A 26 14.22 3.11 19.84
CA ASN A 26 13.05 3.37 20.67
C ASN A 26 12.38 2.06 21.08
N SER A 27 11.90 2.01 22.32
CA SER A 27 10.95 0.97 22.73
C SER A 27 9.59 1.28 22.13
N LEU A 28 9.07 0.36 21.30
CA LEU A 28 7.76 0.47 20.67
C LEU A 28 6.67 -0.18 21.51
N LYS A 29 7.01 -1.26 22.23
CA LYS A 29 6.08 -1.97 23.12
C LYS A 29 6.83 -2.85 24.11
N GLU A 30 6.34 -2.90 25.33
CA GLU A 30 6.79 -3.81 26.38
C GLU A 30 5.59 -4.47 27.05
N GLY A 31 5.78 -5.66 27.60
CA GLY A 31 4.70 -6.37 28.26
C GLY A 31 5.15 -7.62 29.02
N LYS A 32 4.23 -8.14 29.83
CA LYS A 32 4.40 -9.40 30.55
C LYS A 32 3.83 -10.57 29.74
N GLY A 33 4.31 -11.77 30.07
CA GLY A 33 3.99 -12.99 29.36
C GLY A 33 4.79 -13.15 28.07
N SER A 34 4.50 -14.21 27.35
CA SER A 34 5.25 -14.62 26.17
C SER A 34 4.47 -14.46 24.86
N PHE A 35 3.28 -13.87 24.94
CA PHE A 35 2.42 -13.51 23.82
C PHE A 35 2.45 -12.00 23.57
N ILE A 36 2.66 -11.62 22.31
CA ILE A 36 2.80 -10.24 21.87
C ILE A 36 1.74 -9.97 20.81
N ASP A 37 0.81 -9.07 21.12
CA ASP A 37 -0.07 -8.48 20.10
C ASP A 37 0.69 -7.42 19.30
N LEU A 38 0.88 -7.66 18.01
CA LEU A 38 1.60 -6.75 17.10
C LEU A 38 0.67 -5.81 16.33
N SER A 39 -0.64 -5.84 16.58
CA SER A 39 -1.63 -5.11 15.78
C SER A 39 -1.35 -3.61 15.71
N GLN A 40 -1.02 -2.96 16.84
CA GLN A 40 -0.70 -1.53 16.85
C GLN A 40 0.58 -1.21 16.07
N ILE A 41 1.64 -2.00 16.28
CA ILE A 41 2.94 -1.81 15.62
C ILE A 41 2.81 -1.99 14.11
N MET A 42 2.06 -3.01 13.66
CA MET A 42 1.88 -3.31 12.23
C MET A 42 0.91 -2.37 11.52
N ASN A 43 -0.02 -1.74 12.24
CA ASN A 43 -0.94 -0.74 11.68
C ASN A 43 -0.32 0.67 11.59
N ASP A 44 0.85 0.89 12.20
CA ASP A 44 1.57 2.15 12.08
C ASP A 44 2.46 2.15 10.83
N ALA A 45 2.12 3.03 9.88
CA ALA A 45 2.85 3.21 8.63
C ALA A 45 4.33 3.61 8.84
N GLN A 46 4.69 4.22 9.97
CA GLN A 46 6.07 4.59 10.27
C GLN A 46 6.98 3.40 10.57
N ASN A 47 6.41 2.22 10.87
CA ASN A 47 7.18 1.01 11.15
C ASN A 47 7.47 0.17 9.90
N VAL A 48 6.84 0.50 8.77
CA VAL A 48 7.05 -0.19 7.50
C VAL A 48 8.48 0.03 6.99
N GLY A 49 9.14 -1.05 6.57
CA GLY A 49 10.52 -1.03 6.08
C GLY A 49 11.59 -0.94 7.18
N LYS A 50 11.20 -0.73 8.45
CA LYS A 50 12.13 -0.80 9.57
C LYS A 50 12.39 -2.26 9.96
N MET A 51 13.61 -2.51 10.43
CA MET A 51 13.94 -3.73 11.18
C MET A 51 13.53 -3.51 12.62
N LEU A 52 12.56 -4.28 13.10
CA LEU A 52 12.13 -4.28 14.49
C LEU A 52 12.74 -5.49 15.19
N LYS A 53 13.12 -5.32 16.44
CA LYS A 53 13.68 -6.38 17.27
C LYS A 53 12.70 -6.74 18.37
N VAL A 54 12.34 -8.02 18.41
CA VAL A 54 11.59 -8.64 19.51
C VAL A 54 12.58 -9.33 20.43
N GLU A 55 12.55 -8.98 21.70
CA GLU A 55 13.45 -9.50 22.72
C GLU A 55 12.63 -10.20 23.81
N GLY A 56 13.04 -11.42 24.15
CA GLY A 56 12.44 -12.20 25.23
C GLY A 56 13.23 -12.08 26.53
N PHE A 57 12.51 -12.02 27.64
CA PHE A 57 13.07 -11.94 28.98
C PHE A 57 12.39 -12.94 29.90
N TYR A 58 13.13 -13.34 30.93
CA TYR A 58 12.66 -14.17 32.03
C TYR A 58 13.21 -13.61 33.34
N ASN A 59 12.34 -13.24 34.30
CA ASN A 59 12.73 -12.49 35.51
C ASN A 59 13.59 -11.26 35.19
N ASP A 60 13.14 -10.43 34.25
CA ASP A 60 13.81 -9.20 33.81
C ASP A 60 15.22 -9.37 33.22
N SER A 61 15.69 -10.61 33.09
CA SER A 61 16.96 -10.96 32.44
C SER A 61 16.69 -11.47 31.04
N ARG A 62 17.51 -11.05 30.07
CA ARG A 62 17.36 -11.51 28.69
C ARG A 62 17.57 -13.01 28.64
N MET A 63 16.62 -13.73 28.07
CA MET A 63 16.62 -15.18 28.10
C MET A 63 17.55 -15.76 27.01
N THR A 64 18.12 -16.93 27.29
CA THR A 64 18.87 -17.74 26.32
C THR A 64 18.24 -19.12 26.23
N TYR A 65 18.19 -19.69 25.04
CA TYR A 65 17.63 -21.02 24.81
C TYR A 65 18.50 -21.82 23.85
N THR A 66 18.37 -23.12 23.89
CA THR A 66 19.08 -24.03 22.99
C THR A 66 18.33 -24.07 21.66
N ASP A 67 18.98 -23.65 20.57
CA ASP A 67 18.40 -23.76 19.24
C ASP A 67 18.19 -25.25 18.89
N PRO A 68 16.95 -25.69 18.58
CA PRO A 68 16.67 -27.09 18.30
C PRO A 68 17.37 -27.62 17.03
N VAL A 69 17.85 -26.75 16.14
CA VAL A 69 18.54 -27.16 14.91
C VAL A 69 20.04 -27.30 15.14
N SER A 70 20.69 -26.30 15.74
CA SER A 70 22.15 -26.28 15.92
C SER A 70 22.63 -26.84 17.26
N GLY A 71 21.77 -26.94 18.27
CA GLY A 71 22.13 -27.35 19.64
C GLY A 71 22.92 -26.30 20.42
N ASN A 72 23.15 -25.12 19.84
CA ASN A 72 23.91 -24.05 20.48
C ASN A 72 23.00 -23.13 21.30
N PRO A 73 23.53 -22.47 22.35
CA PRO A 73 22.81 -21.44 23.07
C PRO A 73 22.62 -20.20 22.18
N VAL A 74 21.38 -19.74 22.08
CA VAL A 74 20.96 -18.55 21.32
C VAL A 74 20.23 -17.60 22.25
N THR A 75 20.45 -16.30 22.08
CA THR A 75 19.71 -15.26 22.80
C THR A 75 18.32 -15.09 22.19
N ALA A 76 17.28 -14.97 23.01
CA ALA A 76 15.92 -14.66 22.54
C ALA A 76 15.82 -13.25 21.96
N SER A 77 16.14 -13.17 20.68
CA SER A 77 16.12 -11.96 19.89
C SER A 77 15.71 -12.33 18.47
N TRP A 78 14.62 -11.76 17.99
CA TRP A 78 14.12 -12.01 16.64
C TRP A 78 13.98 -10.69 15.91
N ASP A 79 14.57 -10.63 14.72
CA ASP A 79 14.42 -9.48 13.85
C ASP A 79 13.22 -9.71 12.94
N ILE A 80 12.29 -8.75 12.93
CA ILE A 80 11.10 -8.75 12.08
C ILE A 80 11.15 -7.50 11.20
N THR A 81 10.69 -7.63 9.95
CA THR A 81 10.54 -6.48 9.05
C THR A 81 9.13 -6.44 8.52
N ILE A 82 8.48 -5.29 8.65
CA ILE A 82 7.15 -5.08 8.08
C ILE A 82 7.33 -4.64 6.62
N GLN A 83 6.99 -5.51 5.68
CA GLN A 83 7.07 -5.20 4.26
C GLN A 83 5.76 -4.56 3.78
N LYS A 84 5.87 -3.46 3.01
CA LYS A 84 4.71 -2.96 2.26
C LYS A 84 4.56 -3.73 0.96
N PRO A 85 3.31 -4.02 0.54
CA PRO A 85 3.06 -4.53 -0.80
C PRO A 85 3.39 -3.49 -1.90
N GLY A 86 3.36 -3.91 -3.17
CA GLY A 86 3.57 -3.02 -4.31
C GLY A 86 2.33 -2.15 -4.56
N LEU A 87 2.53 -0.87 -4.90
CA LEU A 87 1.43 0.01 -5.30
C LEU A 87 1.04 -0.30 -6.75
N GLY A 88 -0.21 -0.72 -6.95
CA GLY A 88 -0.83 -0.87 -8.26
C GLY A 88 -2.02 0.04 -8.44
N ASP A 89 -2.54 0.05 -9.66
CA ASP A 89 -3.72 0.80 -10.04
C ASP A 89 -4.59 0.02 -11.04
N PHE A 90 -5.90 0.30 -11.01
CA PHE A 90 -6.88 -0.22 -11.94
C PHE A 90 -7.67 0.95 -12.54
N SER A 91 -7.72 1.00 -13.86
CA SER A 91 -8.54 1.97 -14.60
C SER A 91 -8.93 1.40 -15.96
N GLY A 92 -9.91 2.02 -16.60
CA GLY A 92 -10.26 1.73 -17.99
C GLY A 92 -9.28 2.33 -19.01
N TRP A 93 -8.20 3.00 -18.57
CA TRP A 93 -7.28 3.72 -19.45
C TRP A 93 -5.99 2.93 -19.69
N ALA A 94 -5.35 3.15 -20.83
CA ALA A 94 -4.03 2.60 -21.08
C ALA A 94 -2.98 3.35 -20.24
N THR A 95 -2.15 2.62 -19.49
CA THR A 95 -1.01 3.20 -18.78
C THR A 95 0.07 3.60 -19.77
N LEU A 96 0.53 4.84 -19.70
CA LEU A 96 1.68 5.30 -20.46
C LEU A 96 2.96 4.88 -19.74
N SER A 97 3.75 4.03 -20.39
CA SER A 97 5.14 3.80 -19.99
C SER A 97 6.05 4.91 -20.54
N ASP A 98 7.27 5.03 -20.03
CA ASP A 98 8.25 6.03 -20.50
C ASP A 98 8.66 5.85 -21.97
N LYS A 99 8.26 4.75 -22.62
CA LYS A 99 8.49 4.47 -24.04
C LYS A 99 7.14 4.37 -24.75
N GLU A 100 6.58 5.51 -25.15
CA GLU A 100 5.52 5.50 -26.17
C GLU A 100 6.14 5.01 -27.48
N SER A 101 5.54 3.97 -28.06
CA SER A 101 5.87 3.61 -29.45
C SER A 101 4.83 4.24 -30.36
N GLU A 102 5.27 4.84 -31.46
CA GLU A 102 4.40 5.45 -32.48
C GLU A 102 3.37 4.45 -33.07
N ASN A 103 3.57 3.15 -32.85
CA ASN A 103 2.70 2.07 -33.35
C ASN A 103 1.74 1.49 -32.31
N GLU A 104 1.55 2.15 -31.16
CA GLU A 104 0.58 1.65 -30.18
C GLU A 104 -0.86 1.84 -30.70
N ALA A 105 -1.63 0.74 -30.64
CA ALA A 105 -3.02 0.75 -31.05
C ALA A 105 -3.84 1.76 -30.23
N PRO A 106 -4.84 2.42 -30.85
CA PRO A 106 -5.71 3.34 -30.15
C PRO A 106 -6.47 2.62 -29.03
N TRP A 107 -6.60 3.29 -27.88
CA TRP A 107 -7.27 2.74 -26.70
C TRP A 107 -8.55 3.52 -26.42
N TYR A 108 -9.70 2.95 -26.80
CA TYR A 108 -10.97 3.66 -26.75
C TYR A 108 -11.68 3.50 -25.40
N ILE A 109 -12.25 4.60 -24.91
CA ILE A 109 -13.14 4.60 -23.75
C ILE A 109 -14.39 5.42 -24.04
N SER A 110 -15.52 5.01 -23.50
CA SER A 110 -16.71 5.87 -23.40
C SER A 110 -16.68 6.57 -22.04
N VAL A 111 -16.73 7.90 -22.06
CA VAL A 111 -16.82 8.71 -20.83
C VAL A 111 -18.20 8.63 -20.20
N ASP A 112 -19.25 8.19 -20.89
CA ASP A 112 -20.58 7.98 -20.30
C ASP A 112 -20.57 6.81 -19.32
N ASN A 113 -19.71 5.80 -19.58
CA ASN A 113 -19.45 4.74 -18.62
C ASN A 113 -18.68 5.29 -17.41
N GLN A 114 -19.35 5.33 -16.25
CA GLN A 114 -18.75 5.80 -15.01
C GLN A 114 -17.45 5.05 -14.64
N ALA A 115 -17.34 3.76 -14.92
CA ALA A 115 -16.14 2.99 -14.61
C ALA A 115 -14.91 3.51 -15.38
N SER A 116 -15.10 4.04 -16.59
CA SER A 116 -14.04 4.65 -17.40
C SER A 116 -13.48 5.92 -16.75
N ARG A 117 -14.23 6.56 -15.85
CA ARG A 117 -13.82 7.80 -15.18
C ARG A 117 -13.17 7.55 -13.82
N GLN A 118 -13.00 6.29 -13.43
CA GLN A 118 -12.54 5.89 -12.10
C GLN A 118 -11.15 5.25 -12.16
N PHE A 119 -10.28 5.74 -11.28
CA PHE A 119 -8.91 5.25 -11.08
C PHE A 119 -8.79 4.74 -9.65
N LEU A 120 -8.62 3.44 -9.51
CA LEU A 120 -8.52 2.78 -8.22
C LEU A 120 -7.04 2.52 -7.92
N PHE A 121 -6.58 2.88 -6.74
CA PHE A 121 -5.21 2.62 -6.31
C PHE A 121 -5.19 1.69 -5.10
N GLY A 122 -4.21 0.80 -5.02
CA GLY A 122 -4.09 -0.14 -3.91
C GLY A 122 -2.67 -0.66 -3.75
N TYR A 123 -2.30 -0.97 -2.52
CA TYR A 123 -1.14 -1.82 -2.26
C TYR A 123 -1.59 -3.27 -2.34
N PHE A 124 -0.97 -4.02 -3.25
CA PHE A 124 -1.28 -5.41 -3.53
C PHE A 124 -0.07 -6.30 -3.30
N GLY A 125 -0.29 -7.39 -2.59
CA GLY A 125 0.76 -8.36 -2.30
C GLY A 125 0.20 -9.77 -2.26
N ASN A 126 1.04 -10.73 -2.65
CA ASN A 126 0.75 -12.14 -2.50
C ASN A 126 1.64 -12.70 -1.38
N THR A 127 1.05 -13.53 -0.53
CA THR A 127 1.74 -14.36 0.45
C THR A 127 1.52 -15.82 0.06
N ALA A 128 2.29 -16.75 0.65
CA ALA A 128 2.12 -18.18 0.40
C ALA A 128 0.67 -18.67 0.62
N ASN A 129 -0.09 -17.99 1.50
CA ASN A 129 -1.41 -18.42 1.94
C ASN A 129 -2.54 -17.42 1.63
N GLY A 130 -2.29 -16.38 0.81
CA GLY A 130 -3.35 -15.43 0.48
C GLY A 130 -2.90 -14.10 -0.11
N PHE A 131 -3.89 -13.24 -0.35
CA PHE A 131 -3.73 -11.91 -0.93
C PHE A 131 -3.84 -10.83 0.15
N VAL A 132 -2.95 -9.83 0.07
CA VAL A 132 -2.93 -8.67 0.96
C VAL A 132 -3.34 -7.44 0.18
N PHE A 133 -4.31 -6.71 0.74
CA PHE A 133 -4.74 -5.41 0.26
C PHE A 133 -4.54 -4.34 1.34
N ALA A 134 -3.98 -3.20 0.96
CA ALA A 134 -4.01 -2.00 1.80
C ALA A 134 -4.32 -0.75 0.97
N ALA A 135 -5.18 0.13 1.50
CA ALA A 135 -5.55 1.37 0.84
C ALA A 135 -4.43 2.43 0.95
N PRO A 136 -3.98 3.05 -0.15
CA PRO A 136 -3.12 4.22 -0.08
C PRO A 136 -3.86 5.44 0.47
N LYS A 137 -3.12 6.35 1.11
CA LYS A 137 -3.57 7.72 1.35
C LYS A 137 -3.09 8.60 0.21
N PHE A 138 -3.95 9.48 -0.28
CA PHE A 138 -3.61 10.48 -1.29
C PHE A 138 -3.34 11.83 -0.64
N ASN A 139 -2.08 12.14 -0.36
CA ASN A 139 -1.69 13.48 0.08
C ASN A 139 -1.33 14.32 -1.15
N GLN A 140 -1.77 15.58 -1.19
CA GLN A 140 -1.45 16.50 -2.29
C GLN A 140 -1.84 15.95 -3.68
N LEU A 141 -3.04 15.34 -3.78
CA LEU A 141 -3.54 14.81 -5.04
C LEU A 141 -3.67 15.93 -6.09
N ARG A 142 -3.07 15.72 -7.25
CA ARG A 142 -3.21 16.56 -8.43
C ARG A 142 -3.53 15.68 -9.64
N VAL A 143 -4.55 16.07 -10.40
CA VAL A 143 -4.88 15.45 -11.69
C VAL A 143 -4.89 16.53 -12.75
N THR A 144 -4.24 16.24 -13.87
CA THR A 144 -4.17 17.13 -15.04
C THR A 144 -4.47 16.32 -16.29
N SER A 145 -4.98 16.99 -17.31
CA SER A 145 -5.27 16.40 -18.62
C SER A 145 -4.64 17.20 -19.75
N GLU A 146 -4.34 16.53 -20.85
CA GLU A 146 -4.18 17.15 -22.16
C GLU A 146 -5.28 16.58 -23.05
N PRO A 147 -6.18 17.42 -23.61
CA PRO A 147 -6.26 18.88 -23.44
C PRO A 147 -6.69 19.31 -22.02
N ASP A 148 -6.25 20.51 -21.61
CA ASP A 148 -6.44 21.04 -20.25
C ASP A 148 -7.91 21.22 -19.85
N ASN A 149 -8.79 21.44 -20.82
CA ASN A 149 -10.21 21.68 -20.58
C ASN A 149 -11.05 20.39 -20.49
N PHE A 150 -10.45 19.20 -20.58
CA PHE A 150 -11.15 17.92 -20.46
C PHE A 150 -11.72 17.68 -19.05
N ILE A 151 -10.98 18.04 -18.00
CA ILE A 151 -11.40 17.84 -16.60
C ILE A 151 -12.13 19.08 -16.09
N GLN A 152 -13.35 18.89 -15.58
CA GLN A 152 -14.05 19.93 -14.82
C GLN A 152 -13.64 19.91 -13.35
N SER A 153 -13.62 18.72 -12.75
CA SER A 153 -13.26 18.54 -11.35
C SER A 153 -12.80 17.11 -11.08
N VAL A 154 -12.20 16.91 -9.91
CA VAL A 154 -11.74 15.62 -9.43
C VAL A 154 -12.40 15.38 -8.08
N SER A 155 -13.00 14.21 -7.91
CA SER A 155 -13.53 13.77 -6.64
C SER A 155 -12.75 12.57 -6.12
N GLN A 156 -12.66 12.46 -4.79
CA GLN A 156 -12.11 11.30 -4.12
C GLN A 156 -13.24 10.59 -3.40
N ALA A 157 -13.39 9.30 -3.68
CA ALA A 157 -14.38 8.45 -3.02
C ALA A 157 -13.71 7.18 -2.48
N LYS A 158 -14.42 6.49 -1.60
CA LYS A 158 -14.09 5.10 -1.26
C LYS A 158 -15.18 4.20 -1.85
N LYS A 159 -14.79 3.23 -2.67
CA LYS A 159 -15.66 2.16 -3.14
C LYS A 159 -15.21 0.85 -2.52
N GLY A 160 -15.91 0.43 -1.46
CA GLY A 160 -15.47 -0.67 -0.62
C GLY A 160 -14.12 -0.35 0.04
N LEU A 161 -13.13 -1.20 -0.20
CA LEU A 161 -11.78 -1.02 0.34
C LEU A 161 -10.89 -0.11 -0.54
N PHE A 162 -11.31 0.18 -1.77
CA PHE A 162 -10.49 0.94 -2.72
C PHE A 162 -10.70 2.44 -2.59
N PRO A 163 -9.64 3.23 -2.40
CA PRO A 163 -9.68 4.66 -2.64
C PRO A 163 -9.72 4.90 -4.16
N VAL A 164 -10.64 5.75 -4.59
CA VAL A 164 -10.96 6.01 -5.99
C VAL A 164 -10.75 7.49 -6.28
N VAL A 165 -10.01 7.78 -7.34
CA VAL A 165 -9.97 9.09 -7.98
C VAL A 165 -10.97 9.05 -9.14
N GLU A 166 -12.03 9.85 -9.04
CA GLU A 166 -13.05 9.95 -10.08
C GLU A 166 -12.98 11.32 -10.77
N ILE A 167 -12.87 11.27 -12.09
CA ILE A 167 -12.81 12.46 -12.94
C ILE A 167 -14.23 12.85 -13.35
N VAL A 168 -14.56 14.12 -13.15
CA VAL A 168 -15.76 14.73 -13.73
C VAL A 168 -15.33 15.44 -15.02
N VAL A 169 -15.82 14.92 -16.14
CA VAL A 169 -15.51 15.46 -17.47
C VAL A 169 -16.25 16.78 -17.67
N ASN A 170 -15.60 17.73 -18.31
CA ASN A 170 -16.18 19.01 -18.67
C ASN A 170 -17.28 18.85 -19.74
N PRO A 171 -18.55 19.19 -19.45
CA PRO A 171 -19.62 19.08 -20.43
C PRO A 171 -19.35 19.90 -21.70
N ALA A 172 -18.76 21.10 -21.57
CA ALA A 172 -18.45 21.95 -22.72
C ALA A 172 -17.40 21.32 -23.65
N PHE A 173 -16.50 20.50 -23.10
CA PHE A 173 -15.56 19.72 -23.91
C PHE A 173 -16.31 18.67 -24.73
N LEU A 174 -17.19 17.90 -24.08
CA LEU A 174 -17.99 16.87 -24.75
C LEU A 174 -18.92 17.48 -25.80
N ASP A 175 -19.61 18.56 -25.49
CA ASP A 175 -20.52 19.23 -26.42
C ASP A 175 -19.82 19.72 -27.69
N ALA A 176 -18.56 20.14 -27.58
CA ALA A 176 -17.74 20.55 -28.71
C ALA A 176 -17.28 19.39 -29.62
N MET A 177 -17.23 18.16 -29.11
CA MET A 177 -16.89 16.98 -29.92
C MET A 177 -17.99 16.65 -30.93
N ALA A 178 -17.59 16.33 -32.15
CA ALA A 178 -18.49 15.86 -33.20
C ALA A 178 -19.07 14.48 -32.86
N ILE A 179 -20.32 14.22 -33.24
CA ILE A 179 -20.95 12.90 -33.02
C ILE A 179 -20.20 11.84 -33.84
N GLY A 180 -19.83 10.72 -33.20
CA GLY A 180 -19.08 9.65 -33.86
C GLY A 180 -17.60 9.96 -34.05
N SER A 181 -17.08 10.99 -33.38
CA SER A 181 -15.65 11.30 -33.32
C SER A 181 -15.03 10.79 -32.02
N ASP A 182 -13.70 10.73 -32.02
CA ASP A 182 -12.91 10.48 -30.83
C ASP A 182 -11.85 11.57 -30.65
N GLU A 183 -11.53 11.84 -29.38
CA GLU A 183 -10.48 12.79 -29.01
C GLU A 183 -9.43 12.11 -28.13
N ALA A 184 -8.16 12.31 -28.47
CA ALA A 184 -7.05 11.74 -27.73
C ALA A 184 -6.82 12.52 -26.44
N ILE A 185 -6.95 11.84 -25.30
CA ILE A 185 -6.77 12.41 -23.98
C ILE A 185 -5.56 11.76 -23.31
N ARG A 186 -4.72 12.59 -22.70
CA ARG A 186 -3.67 12.16 -21.77
C ARG A 186 -4.00 12.65 -20.38
N LEU A 187 -3.82 11.80 -19.38
CA LEU A 187 -4.04 12.13 -17.98
C LEU A 187 -2.76 11.92 -17.19
N THR A 188 -2.52 12.79 -16.23
CA THR A 188 -1.49 12.60 -15.22
C THR A 188 -2.11 12.70 -13.83
N ILE A 189 -1.96 11.65 -13.02
CA ILE A 189 -2.38 11.60 -11.62
C ILE A 189 -1.11 11.60 -10.74
N GLN A 190 -1.02 12.56 -9.83
CA GLN A 190 0.11 12.72 -8.92
C GLN A 190 -0.36 12.81 -7.47
N PHE A 191 0.33 12.13 -6.56
CA PHE A 191 0.09 12.24 -5.12
C PHE A 191 1.29 11.75 -4.32
N THR A 192 1.32 12.06 -3.02
CA THR A 192 2.28 11.53 -2.06
C THR A 192 1.58 10.50 -1.15
N THR A 193 2.19 9.33 -0.96
CA THR A 193 1.61 8.25 -0.14
C THR A 193 1.80 8.52 1.36
N GLN A 194 1.19 7.68 2.21
CA GLN A 194 1.44 7.69 3.66
C GLN A 194 2.89 7.34 4.05
N PHE A 195 3.68 6.82 3.11
CA PHE A 195 5.08 6.47 3.31
C PHE A 195 6.04 7.56 2.78
N GLY A 196 5.51 8.70 2.30
CA GLY A 196 6.31 9.80 1.75
C GLY A 196 6.75 9.59 0.29
N GLU A 197 6.28 8.52 -0.37
CA GLU A 197 6.62 8.22 -1.76
C GLU A 197 5.82 9.13 -2.70
N LYS A 198 6.50 9.76 -3.67
CA LYS A 198 5.84 10.51 -4.73
C LYS A 198 5.42 9.57 -5.84
N VAL A 199 4.14 9.54 -6.14
CA VAL A 199 3.53 8.74 -7.20
C VAL A 199 3.16 9.64 -8.35
N VAL A 200 3.55 9.26 -9.56
CA VAL A 200 3.13 9.88 -10.82
C VAL A 200 2.69 8.77 -11.75
N LYS A 201 1.43 8.80 -12.17
CA LYS A 201 0.88 7.87 -13.15
C LYS A 201 0.37 8.65 -14.34
N LYS A 202 0.71 8.16 -15.53
CA LYS A 202 0.29 8.73 -16.80
C LYS A 202 -0.60 7.73 -17.52
N TYR A 203 -1.67 8.23 -18.12
CA TYR A 203 -2.65 7.43 -18.82
C TYR A 203 -2.99 8.07 -20.15
N ARG A 204 -3.46 7.25 -21.10
CA ARG A 204 -4.07 7.73 -22.34
C ARG A 204 -5.33 6.95 -22.70
N ALA A 205 -6.22 7.61 -23.43
CA ALA A 205 -7.32 6.99 -24.13
C ALA A 205 -7.83 7.93 -25.23
N ASN A 206 -8.45 7.35 -26.24
CA ASN A 206 -9.32 8.06 -27.16
C ASN A 206 -10.74 8.02 -26.57
N VAL A 207 -11.23 9.19 -26.17
CA VAL A 207 -12.59 9.35 -25.66
C VAL A 207 -13.54 9.41 -26.84
N ILE A 208 -14.51 8.50 -26.87
CA ILE A 208 -15.55 8.49 -27.90
C ILE A 208 -16.79 9.24 -27.41
N LYS A 209 -17.47 9.93 -28.34
CA LYS A 209 -18.79 10.51 -28.17
C LYS A 209 -19.78 9.94 -29.18
#